data_AF-A0A7J4SMX3-F1
#
_entry.id   AF-A0A7J4SMX3-F1
#
_cell.length_a   1.000
_cell.length_b   1.000
_cell.length_c   1.000
_cell.angle_alpha   90.00
_cell.angle_beta   90.00
_cell.angle_gamma   90.00
#
_symmetry.space_group_name_H-M   'P 1'
#
loop_
_entity.id
_entity.type
_entity.pdbx_description
1 polymer ?
#
loop_
_entity_poly.entity_id
_entity_poly.type
_entity_poly.pdbx_seq_one_letter_code
_entity_poly.pdbx_strand_id
1 'polypeptide(L)'
;PEVDAFYAIEPFNTTGKSGKIEDIPPATSSNIHRVTGNITVRRAVAKKKLKPLGATMARYIEERYSTLPFAERWAYSLLEKPFPGEEQESIRRKWNALIKKLTSIRFLESYSALRCADRAPVAQFEHTVWMTEGGPEVLTVE
;
A
#
# COMPACT_ATOMS: atom_id res chain seq x y z
N PRO A 1 24.07 9.61 8.38
CA PRO A 1 23.53 8.36 7.80
C PRO A 1 24.18 7.16 8.49
N GLU A 2 23.42 6.10 8.70
CA GLU A 2 23.91 4.83 9.26
C GLU A 2 24.64 4.04 8.17
N VAL A 3 25.75 3.40 8.53
CA VAL A 3 26.48 2.49 7.62
C VAL A 3 25.70 1.18 7.50
N ASP A 4 25.80 0.52 6.34
CA ASP A 4 25.04 -0.68 5.94
C ASP A 4 23.52 -0.49 5.82
N ALA A 5 23.06 0.77 5.78
CA ALA A 5 21.67 1.12 5.54
C ALA A 5 21.42 1.53 4.08
N PHE A 6 20.17 1.33 3.63
CA PHE A 6 19.67 1.78 2.34
C PHE A 6 18.74 2.98 2.52
N TYR A 7 18.89 3.97 1.66
CA TYR A 7 18.07 5.18 1.66
C TYR A 7 17.43 5.39 0.29
N ALA A 8 16.13 5.65 0.27
CA ALA A 8 15.47 6.26 -0.87
C ALA A 8 15.66 7.78 -0.78
N ILE A 9 16.34 8.36 -1.78
CA ILE A 9 16.53 9.80 -1.90
C ILE A 9 15.55 10.30 -2.96
N GLU A 10 14.44 10.88 -2.51
CA GLU A 10 13.28 11.22 -3.35
C GLU A 10 12.86 12.70 -3.21
N PRO A 11 13.57 13.66 -3.84
CA PRO A 11 13.11 15.04 -3.87
C PRO A 11 11.83 15.21 -4.69
N PHE A 12 10.91 16.04 -4.16
CA PHE A 12 9.75 16.54 -4.89
C PHE A 12 9.89 18.05 -5.08
N ASN A 13 9.72 18.52 -6.31
CA ASN A 13 9.73 19.93 -6.66
C ASN A 13 8.36 20.36 -7.15
N THR A 14 7.90 21.55 -6.75
CA THR A 14 6.61 22.09 -7.18
C THR A 14 6.71 23.58 -7.46
N THR A 15 5.86 24.08 -8.37
CA THR A 15 5.65 25.54 -8.55
C THR A 15 4.66 26.13 -7.55
N GLY A 16 4.08 25.28 -6.68
CA GLY A 16 3.30 25.71 -5.52
C GLY A 16 4.17 26.51 -4.55
N LYS A 17 3.56 27.52 -3.93
CA LYS A 17 4.24 28.41 -2.97
C LYS A 17 4.33 27.82 -1.57
N SER A 18 3.40 26.93 -1.21
CA SER A 18 3.33 26.38 0.14
C SER A 18 4.29 25.22 0.38
N GLY A 19 4.64 24.47 -0.67
CA GLY A 19 5.38 23.21 -0.55
C GLY A 19 4.64 22.12 0.22
N LYS A 20 3.32 22.26 0.42
CA LYS A 20 2.50 21.32 1.20
C LYS A 20 1.76 20.35 0.30
N ILE A 21 1.49 19.17 0.85
CA ILE A 21 0.62 18.16 0.26
C ILE A 21 -0.69 18.05 1.03
N GLU A 22 -1.70 17.50 0.36
CA GLU A 22 -2.93 17.04 0.98
C GLU A 22 -3.35 15.68 0.42
N ASP A 23 -4.09 14.93 1.23
CA ASP A 23 -4.72 13.69 0.82
C ASP A 23 -5.79 13.96 -0.24
N ILE A 24 -5.77 13.17 -1.30
CA ILE A 24 -6.87 13.09 -2.24
C ILE A 24 -7.91 12.12 -1.65
N PRO A 25 -9.12 12.56 -1.29
CA PRO A 25 -10.17 11.64 -0.85
C PRO A 25 -10.67 10.77 -2.01
N PRO A 26 -11.15 9.54 -1.75
CA PRO A 26 -11.18 8.88 -0.45
C PRO A 26 -9.79 8.40 0.00
N ALA A 27 -9.64 7.99 1.27
CA ALA A 27 -8.36 7.48 1.82
C ALA A 27 -7.77 6.24 1.09
N THR A 28 -8.51 5.66 0.15
CA THR A 28 -8.06 4.55 -0.71
C THR A 28 -7.75 4.99 -2.14
N SER A 29 -7.60 6.30 -2.38
CA SER A 29 -7.44 6.89 -3.71
C SER A 29 -6.19 6.44 -4.45
N SER A 30 -5.10 6.10 -3.76
CA SER A 30 -3.89 5.57 -4.41
C SER A 30 -4.03 4.10 -4.84
N ASN A 31 -4.98 3.38 -4.25
CA ASN A 31 -5.08 1.92 -4.34
C ASN A 31 -3.81 1.18 -3.85
N ILE A 32 -3.05 1.79 -2.93
CA ILE A 32 -1.88 1.18 -2.29
C ILE A 32 -2.26 0.79 -0.86
N HIS A 33 -2.02 -0.47 -0.51
CA HIS A 33 -2.34 -1.08 0.77
C HIS A 33 -1.14 -1.83 1.32
N ARG A 34 -1.09 -2.00 2.64
CA ARG A 34 -0.03 -2.77 3.32
C ARG A 34 -0.62 -3.52 4.51
N VAL A 35 -0.16 -4.75 4.75
CA VAL A 35 -0.46 -5.46 6.01
C VAL A 35 0.35 -4.83 7.13
N THR A 36 -0.32 -4.48 8.22
CA THR A 36 0.31 -3.71 9.30
C THR A 36 1.22 -4.55 10.20
N GLY A 37 1.05 -5.87 10.24
CA GLY A 37 1.70 -6.77 11.20
C GLY A 37 1.16 -6.66 12.64
N ASN A 38 0.31 -5.69 12.94
CA ASN A 38 -0.19 -5.43 14.30
C ASN A 38 -1.26 -6.44 14.74
N ILE A 39 -1.96 -7.07 13.79
CA ILE A 39 -3.06 -8.01 14.04
C ILE A 39 -2.90 -9.21 13.13
N THR A 40 -2.83 -10.40 13.72
CA THR A 40 -2.81 -11.66 12.98
C THR A 40 -4.21 -12.08 12.54
N VAL A 41 -4.32 -12.79 11.41
CA VAL A 41 -5.60 -13.36 10.94
C VAL A 41 -6.23 -14.24 12.03
N ARG A 42 -5.43 -15.06 12.72
CA ARG A 42 -5.89 -15.92 13.83
C ARG A 42 -6.58 -15.10 14.93
N ARG A 43 -5.98 -13.97 15.35
CA ARG A 43 -6.54 -13.10 16.38
C ARG A 43 -7.83 -12.41 15.89
N ALA A 44 -7.87 -11.99 14.63
CA ALA A 44 -9.05 -11.38 14.03
C ALA A 44 -10.24 -12.37 13.96
N VAL A 45 -9.98 -13.64 13.62
CA VAL A 45 -10.99 -14.71 13.61
C VAL A 45 -11.47 -15.03 15.03
N ALA A 46 -10.56 -15.22 15.99
CA ALA A 46 -10.90 -15.52 17.38
C ALA A 46 -11.80 -14.43 18.01
N LYS A 47 -11.57 -13.15 17.64
CA LYS A 47 -12.40 -12.01 18.06
C LYS A 47 -13.68 -11.81 17.21
N LYS A 48 -14.02 -12.77 16.34
CA LYS A 48 -15.16 -12.71 15.40
C LYS A 48 -15.19 -11.44 14.54
N LYS A 49 -14.02 -10.88 14.25
CA LYS A 49 -13.89 -9.66 13.43
C LYS A 49 -13.92 -9.97 11.93
N LEU A 50 -13.59 -11.20 11.53
CA LEU A 50 -13.65 -11.69 10.15
C LEU A 50 -14.55 -12.91 10.02
N LYS A 51 -15.32 -12.96 8.92
CA LYS A 51 -16.02 -14.16 8.47
C LYS A 51 -15.04 -15.13 7.78
N PRO A 52 -15.36 -16.42 7.61
CA PRO A 52 -14.44 -17.41 7.04
C PRO A 52 -13.79 -16.98 5.72
N LEU A 53 -14.59 -16.52 4.75
CA LEU A 53 -14.07 -16.04 3.47
C LEU A 53 -13.13 -14.84 3.61
N GLY A 54 -13.49 -13.85 4.44
CA GLY A 54 -12.63 -12.70 4.72
C GLY A 54 -11.32 -13.09 5.42
N ALA A 55 -11.33 -14.15 6.23
CA ALA A 55 -10.13 -14.69 6.85
C ALA A 55 -9.22 -15.40 5.85
N THR A 56 -9.79 -16.18 4.91
CA THR A 56 -9.04 -16.78 3.80
C THR A 56 -8.39 -15.71 2.94
N MET A 57 -9.14 -14.66 2.58
CA MET A 57 -8.60 -13.55 1.79
C MET A 57 -7.49 -12.79 2.52
N ALA A 58 -7.68 -12.49 3.81
CA ALA A 58 -6.67 -11.84 4.63
C ALA A 58 -5.38 -12.66 4.71
N ARG A 59 -5.51 -13.99 4.81
CA ARG A 59 -4.37 -14.91 4.80
C ARG A 59 -3.63 -14.90 3.47
N TYR A 60 -4.35 -14.98 2.34
CA TYR A 60 -3.70 -14.91 1.03
C TYR A 60 -2.95 -13.60 0.80
N ILE A 61 -3.48 -12.48 1.28
CA ILE A 61 -2.80 -11.19 1.23
C ILE A 61 -1.53 -11.21 2.10
N GLU A 62 -1.63 -11.70 3.34
CA GLU A 62 -0.51 -11.81 4.28
C GLU A 62 0.60 -12.74 3.79
N GLU A 63 0.25 -13.91 3.26
CA GLU A 63 1.20 -14.88 2.71
C GLU A 63 1.90 -14.35 1.46
N ARG A 64 1.17 -13.62 0.60
CA ARG A 64 1.73 -13.14 -0.67
C ARG A 64 2.58 -11.88 -0.52
N TYR A 65 2.12 -10.93 0.29
CA TYR A 65 2.75 -9.61 0.37
C TYR A 65 3.50 -9.38 1.68
N SER A 66 3.23 -10.18 2.73
CA SER A 66 3.74 -9.90 4.07
C SER A 66 3.48 -8.43 4.41
N THR A 67 4.51 -7.66 4.77
CA THR A 67 4.43 -6.22 5.03
C THR A 67 4.76 -5.33 3.82
N LEU A 68 5.00 -5.88 2.63
CA LEU A 68 5.24 -5.09 1.42
C LEU A 68 3.94 -4.40 0.95
N PRO A 69 4.02 -3.15 0.45
CA PRO A 69 2.88 -2.50 -0.19
C PRO A 69 2.42 -3.26 -1.44
N PHE A 70 1.10 -3.25 -1.69
CA PHE A 70 0.48 -3.87 -2.86
C PHE A 70 -0.72 -3.06 -3.36
N ALA A 71 -1.17 -3.35 -4.58
CA ALA A 71 -2.34 -2.72 -5.19
C ALA A 71 -3.39 -3.73 -5.65
N GLU A 72 -4.64 -3.29 -5.80
CA GLU A 72 -5.76 -4.10 -6.31
C GLU A 72 -5.38 -4.86 -7.59
N ARG A 73 -4.70 -4.20 -8.54
CA ARG A 73 -4.36 -4.78 -9.83
C ARG A 73 -3.45 -6.02 -9.74
N TRP A 74 -2.69 -6.16 -8.67
CA TRP A 74 -1.85 -7.36 -8.42
C TRP A 74 -2.60 -8.41 -7.61
N ALA A 75 -3.49 -7.96 -6.73
CA ALA A 75 -4.26 -8.81 -5.83
C ALA A 75 -5.58 -9.31 -6.44
N TYR A 76 -6.01 -8.79 -7.59
CA TYR A 76 -7.27 -9.16 -8.23
C TYR A 76 -7.35 -10.66 -8.55
N SER A 77 -6.23 -11.25 -8.98
CA SER A 77 -6.10 -12.69 -9.19
C SER A 77 -6.38 -13.53 -7.92
N LEU A 78 -6.24 -12.94 -6.73
CA LEU A 78 -6.61 -13.61 -5.47
C LEU A 78 -8.13 -13.73 -5.29
N LEU A 79 -8.91 -12.86 -5.95
CA LEU A 79 -10.37 -12.87 -5.90
C LEU A 79 -11.03 -13.72 -6.98
N GLU A 80 -10.31 -14.09 -8.05
CA GLU A 80 -10.87 -14.94 -9.11
C GLU A 80 -11.16 -16.36 -8.59
N LYS A 81 -10.26 -16.93 -7.78
CA LYS A 81 -10.45 -18.30 -7.24
C LYS A 81 -11.68 -18.41 -6.33
N PRO A 82 -11.92 -17.50 -5.37
CA PRO A 82 -13.09 -17.57 -4.50
C PRO A 82 -14.41 -17.16 -5.18
N PHE A 83 -14.36 -16.49 -6.32
CA PHE A 83 -15.53 -15.97 -7.04
C PHE A 83 -15.44 -16.29 -8.55
N PRO A 84 -15.44 -17.58 -8.94
CA PRO A 84 -15.28 -17.96 -10.34
C PRO A 84 -16.48 -17.51 -11.18
N GLY A 85 -16.22 -16.96 -12.36
CA GLY A 85 -17.25 -16.56 -13.32
C GLY A 85 -18.05 -15.30 -12.96
N GLU A 86 -17.60 -14.55 -11.95
CA GLU A 86 -18.23 -13.28 -11.58
C GLU A 86 -17.73 -12.11 -12.43
N GLU A 87 -18.65 -11.21 -12.76
CA GLU A 87 -18.36 -9.99 -13.52
C GLU A 87 -17.34 -9.11 -12.78
N GLN A 88 -16.49 -8.43 -13.55
CA GLN A 88 -15.41 -7.60 -13.02
C GLN A 88 -15.91 -6.50 -12.07
N GLU A 89 -17.06 -5.91 -12.37
CA GLU A 89 -17.68 -4.91 -11.47
C GLU A 89 -18.11 -5.51 -10.12
N SER A 90 -18.58 -6.76 -10.11
CA SER A 90 -18.93 -7.48 -8.87
C SER A 90 -17.69 -7.79 -8.04
N ILE A 91 -16.62 -8.29 -8.67
CA ILE A 91 -15.35 -8.57 -8.01
C ILE A 91 -14.76 -7.29 -7.41
N ARG A 92 -14.82 -6.15 -8.13
CA ARG A 92 -14.37 -4.84 -7.62
C ARG A 92 -15.15 -4.38 -6.39
N ARG A 93 -16.48 -4.57 -6.37
CA ARG A 93 -17.29 -4.25 -5.18
C ARG A 93 -16.91 -5.11 -3.97
N LYS A 94 -16.67 -6.41 -4.20
CA LYS A 94 -16.21 -7.34 -3.15
C LYS A 94 -14.82 -6.97 -2.64
N TRP A 95 -13.91 -6.57 -3.53
CA TRP A 95 -12.59 -6.04 -3.16
C TRP A 95 -12.71 -4.82 -2.26
N ASN A 96 -13.49 -3.81 -2.67
CA ASN A 96 -13.69 -2.59 -1.89
C ASN A 96 -14.27 -2.88 -0.50
N ALA A 97 -15.23 -3.80 -0.40
CA ALA A 97 -15.79 -4.22 0.87
C ALA A 97 -14.75 -4.95 1.76
N LEU A 98 -13.92 -5.80 1.17
CA LEU A 98 -12.83 -6.49 1.86
C LEU A 98 -11.80 -5.49 2.39
N ILE A 99 -11.28 -4.60 1.54
CA ILE A 99 -10.29 -3.58 1.94
C ILE A 99 -10.85 -2.71 3.06
N LYS A 100 -12.06 -2.17 2.90
CA LYS A 100 -12.73 -1.38 3.95
C LYS A 100 -12.81 -2.16 5.26
N LYS A 101 -13.17 -3.45 5.20
CA LYS A 101 -13.25 -4.29 6.39
C LYS A 101 -11.89 -4.51 7.04
N LEU A 102 -10.87 -4.85 6.27
CA LEU A 102 -9.53 -5.13 6.78
C LEU A 102 -8.85 -3.87 7.35
N THR A 103 -9.05 -2.71 6.72
CA THR A 103 -8.61 -1.41 7.28
C THR A 103 -9.34 -1.07 8.57
N SER A 104 -10.67 -1.28 8.66
CA SER A 104 -11.45 -0.99 9.87
C SER A 104 -10.99 -1.77 11.11
N ILE A 105 -10.37 -2.94 10.90
CA ILE A 105 -9.84 -3.77 11.98
C ILE A 105 -8.34 -3.59 12.14
N ARG A 106 -7.71 -2.59 11.49
CA ARG A 106 -6.27 -2.30 11.50
C ARG A 106 -5.38 -3.46 11.00
N PHE A 107 -5.95 -4.38 10.23
CA PHE A 107 -5.20 -5.45 9.57
C PHE A 107 -4.44 -4.89 8.37
N LEU A 108 -5.11 -4.04 7.59
CA LEU A 108 -4.49 -3.25 6.53
C LEU A 108 -4.37 -1.78 6.92
N GLU A 109 -3.37 -1.14 6.36
CA GLU A 109 -3.25 0.30 6.21
C GLU A 109 -3.37 0.63 4.72
N SER A 110 -3.97 1.78 4.39
CA SER A 110 -4.11 2.28 3.02
C SER A 110 -3.42 3.62 2.94
N TYR A 111 -2.71 3.85 1.83
CA TYR A 111 -2.09 5.14 1.55
C TYR A 111 -3.04 5.97 0.71
N SER A 112 -3.25 7.23 1.05
CA SER A 112 -3.97 8.17 0.18
C SER A 112 -3.07 8.54 -1.00
N ALA A 113 -3.64 8.81 -2.18
CA ALA A 113 -2.92 9.55 -3.19
C ALA A 113 -2.68 10.97 -2.66
N LEU A 114 -1.48 11.49 -2.86
CA LEU A 114 -1.06 12.80 -2.37
C LEU A 114 -1.06 13.78 -3.55
N ARG A 115 -1.54 15.01 -3.33
CA ARG A 115 -1.38 16.10 -4.29
C ARG A 115 -0.80 17.34 -3.63
N CYS A 116 -0.17 18.20 -4.43
CA CYS A 116 0.17 19.56 -4.01
C CYS A 116 -1.11 20.29 -3.56
N ALA A 117 -1.09 20.87 -2.36
CA ALA A 117 -2.20 21.63 -1.80
C ALA A 117 -2.56 22.85 -2.67
N ASP A 118 -1.55 23.44 -3.34
CA ASP A 118 -1.72 24.58 -4.25
C ASP A 118 -2.23 24.15 -5.64
N ARG A 119 -2.45 22.85 -5.87
CA ARG A 119 -2.82 22.26 -7.17
C ARG A 119 -1.82 22.56 -8.29
N ALA A 120 -0.58 22.85 -7.93
CA ALA A 120 0.49 23.12 -8.86
C ALA A 120 1.11 21.81 -9.40
N PRO A 121 1.76 21.86 -10.58
CA PRO A 121 2.61 20.78 -11.07
C PRO A 121 3.66 20.34 -10.04
N VAL A 122 3.96 19.04 -10.05
CA VAL A 122 4.99 18.41 -9.20
C VAL A 122 5.88 17.56 -10.10
N ALA A 123 7.20 17.64 -9.87
CA ALA A 123 8.19 16.74 -10.45
C ALA A 123 8.89 15.96 -9.31
N GLN A 124 9.36 14.76 -9.62
CA GLN A 124 10.08 13.88 -8.70
C GLN A 124 11.24 13.22 -9.44
N PHE A 125 12.34 12.99 -8.72
CA PHE A 125 13.37 12.01 -9.07
C PHE A 125 13.60 11.12 -7.85
N GLU A 126 14.09 9.89 -8.06
CA GLU A 126 14.36 8.98 -6.96
C GLU A 126 15.58 8.10 -7.27
N HIS A 127 16.48 7.97 -6.28
CA HIS A 127 17.52 6.96 -6.29
C HIS A 127 17.55 6.17 -4.99
N THR A 128 17.93 4.89 -5.08
CA THR A 128 18.31 4.10 -3.91
C THR A 128 19.82 4.20 -3.70
N VAL A 129 20.21 4.58 -2.48
CA VAL A 129 21.61 4.75 -2.08
C VAL A 129 21.93 3.75 -0.96
N TRP A 130 23.02 3.01 -1.10
CA TRP A 130 23.58 2.19 -0.02
C TRP A 130 24.72 2.95 0.65
N MET A 131 24.67 3.06 1.98
CA MET A 131 25.73 3.71 2.76
C MET A 131 26.77 2.68 3.17
N THR A 132 27.95 2.69 2.53
CA THR A 132 29.08 1.83 2.92
C THR A 132 30.02 2.58 3.87
N GLU A 133 30.99 1.87 4.46
CA GLU A 133 32.08 2.50 5.22
C GLU A 133 32.90 3.50 4.38
N GLY A 134 33.01 3.25 3.07
CA GLY A 134 33.76 4.08 2.12
C GLY A 134 32.98 5.28 1.57
N GLY A 135 31.67 5.35 1.80
CA GLY A 135 30.80 6.43 1.35
C GLY A 135 29.48 5.94 0.73
N PRO A 136 28.64 6.86 0.22
CA PRO A 136 27.38 6.52 -0.44
C PRO A 136 27.61 5.92 -1.83
N GLU A 137 26.94 4.80 -2.12
CA GLU A 137 26.87 4.17 -3.44
C GLU A 137 25.46 4.31 -4.03
N VAL A 138 25.34 4.89 -5.22
CA VAL A 138 24.05 5.03 -5.92
C VAL A 138 23.78 3.76 -6.72
N LEU A 139 22.70 3.06 -6.40
CA LEU A 139 22.42 1.72 -6.94
C LEU A 139 21.53 1.71 -8.18
N THR A 140 20.76 2.78 -8.40
CA THR A 140 19.74 2.85 -9.48
C THR A 140 20.13 3.87 -10.56
N VAL A 141 21.40 3.89 -10.96
CA VAL A 141 21.87 4.70 -12.09
C VAL A 141 21.47 4.01 -13.39
N GLU A 142 20.74 4.70 -14.26
CA GLU A 142 20.41 4.26 -15.63
C GLU A 142 21.46 4.74 -16.65
#